data_AF-A0A5C8M3K1-F1
#
_entry.id   AF-A0A5C8M3K1-F1
#
_cell.length_a   1.000
_cell.length_b   1.000
_cell.length_c   1.000
_cell.angle_alpha   90.00
_cell.angle_beta   90.00
_cell.angle_gamma   90.00
#
_symmetry.space_group_name_H-M   'P 1'
#
loop_
_entity.id
_entity.type
_entity.pdbx_description
1 polymer ?
#
loop_
_entity_poly.entity_id
_entity_poly.type
_entity_poly.pdbx_seq_one_letter_code
_entity_poly.pdbx_strand_id
1 'polypeptide(L)'
;MKADSFDSGGYAGIGLDARYQDANNYYNFQYYKLTGQLKIQKKAGGVLTTLSSKNYAWTTGTWYTMKAVVNGSNLEFWVNGNLELTASDSSISSGQIGLNAHRSSAKFDDVVVQ
;
A
#
# COMPACT_ATOMS: atom_id res chain seq x y z
N MET A 1 -3.22 -4.31 10.09
CA MET A 1 -2.93 -5.49 9.23
C MET A 1 -1.69 -6.23 9.71
N LYS A 2 -1.58 -7.53 9.41
CA LYS A 2 -0.45 -8.38 9.80
C LYS A 2 -0.16 -9.36 8.67
N ALA A 3 1.11 -9.51 8.29
CA ALA A 3 1.57 -10.61 7.45
C ALA A 3 2.13 -11.73 8.35
N ASP A 4 1.47 -12.88 8.40
CA ASP A 4 1.94 -14.06 9.14
C ASP A 4 3.11 -14.72 8.39
N SER A 5 3.08 -14.69 7.05
CA SER A 5 4.18 -15.18 6.20
C SER A 5 4.20 -14.49 4.83
N PHE A 6 5.36 -14.55 4.18
CA PHE A 6 5.57 -14.16 2.79
C PHE A 6 6.25 -15.30 2.05
N ASP A 7 5.90 -15.50 0.77
CA ASP A 7 6.56 -16.51 -0.07
C ASP A 7 8.09 -16.34 -0.09
N SER A 8 8.80 -17.46 -0.28
CA SER A 8 10.26 -17.52 -0.24
C SER A 8 10.94 -16.69 -1.32
N GLY A 9 10.32 -16.55 -2.50
CA GLY A 9 10.87 -15.84 -3.68
C GLY A 9 10.93 -14.31 -3.57
N GLY A 10 10.56 -13.72 -2.43
CA GLY A 10 10.73 -12.27 -2.17
C GLY A 10 9.71 -11.35 -2.86
N TYR A 11 9.14 -11.75 -4.01
CA TYR A 11 8.08 -11.04 -4.73
C TYR A 11 6.74 -11.07 -3.99
N ALA A 12 6.67 -10.47 -2.80
CA ALA A 12 5.49 -10.48 -1.96
C ALA A 12 5.22 -9.08 -1.39
N GLY A 13 3.95 -8.82 -1.06
CA GLY A 13 3.53 -7.54 -0.55
C GLY A 13 2.25 -7.63 0.27
N ILE A 14 2.00 -6.56 1.02
CA ILE A 14 0.79 -6.34 1.79
C ILE A 14 0.54 -4.83 1.89
N GLY A 15 -0.71 -4.41 1.78
CA GLY A 15 -1.03 -2.99 1.80
C GLY A 15 -2.50 -2.65 1.62
N LEU A 16 -2.71 -1.40 1.24
CA LEU A 16 -4.00 -0.79 0.97
C LEU A 16 -4.02 -0.30 -0.49
N ASP A 17 -5.18 -0.37 -1.11
CA ASP A 17 -5.46 0.30 -2.38
C ASP A 17 -6.47 1.42 -2.15
N ALA A 18 -6.29 2.51 -2.88
CA ALA A 18 -7.18 3.65 -2.84
C ALA A 18 -7.53 4.12 -4.25
N ARG A 19 -8.74 4.66 -4.39
CA ARG A 19 -9.29 5.08 -5.69
C ARG A 19 -9.21 3.96 -6.73
N TYR A 20 -9.47 2.73 -6.30
CA TYR A 20 -9.48 1.58 -7.17
C TYR A 20 -10.69 1.65 -8.10
N GLN A 21 -10.43 1.71 -9.40
CA GLN A 21 -11.49 1.69 -10.42
C GLN A 21 -11.55 0.31 -11.08
N ASP A 22 -10.39 -0.21 -11.45
CA ASP A 22 -10.20 -1.53 -12.05
C ASP A 22 -8.75 -2.01 -11.87
N ALA A 23 -8.43 -3.19 -12.41
CA ALA A 23 -7.10 -3.81 -12.29
C ALA A 23 -5.96 -3.03 -12.96
N ASN A 24 -6.25 -1.97 -13.71
CA ASN A 24 -5.32 -1.13 -14.44
C ASN A 24 -5.29 0.33 -13.92
N ASN A 25 -6.17 0.68 -12.98
CA ASN A 25 -6.37 2.05 -12.47
C ASN A 25 -6.60 2.05 -10.95
N TYR A 26 -5.53 2.26 -10.17
CA TYR A 26 -5.58 2.43 -8.70
C TYR A 26 -4.30 3.07 -8.14
N TYR A 27 -4.37 3.62 -6.92
CA TYR A 27 -3.19 3.85 -6.09
C TYR A 27 -2.97 2.69 -5.12
N ASN A 28 -1.72 2.36 -4.86
CA ASN A 28 -1.30 1.28 -3.99
C ASN A 28 -0.30 1.77 -2.95
N PHE A 29 -0.57 1.45 -1.69
CA PHE A 29 0.20 1.80 -0.51
C PHE A 29 0.61 0.51 0.17
N GLN A 30 1.85 0.06 -0.03
CA GLN A 30 2.25 -1.28 0.38
C GLN A 30 3.63 -1.34 1.02
N TYR A 31 3.84 -2.36 1.85
CA TYR A 31 5.16 -2.92 2.08
C TYR A 31 5.46 -3.96 0.99
N TYR A 32 6.60 -3.82 0.31
CA TYR A 32 7.07 -4.73 -0.72
C TYR A 32 8.36 -5.43 -0.28
N LYS A 33 8.27 -6.75 -0.07
CA LYS A 33 9.33 -7.58 0.54
C LYS A 33 10.61 -7.61 -0.29
N LEU A 34 10.49 -7.71 -1.62
CA LEU A 34 11.66 -7.88 -2.50
C LEU A 34 12.68 -6.74 -2.32
N THR A 35 12.19 -5.52 -2.15
CA THR A 35 13.05 -4.35 -1.92
C THR A 35 13.15 -3.96 -0.45
N GLY A 36 12.34 -4.55 0.44
CA GLY A 36 12.28 -4.19 1.86
C GLY A 36 11.77 -2.76 2.08
N GLN A 37 10.79 -2.32 1.30
CA GLN A 37 10.38 -0.91 1.25
C GLN A 37 8.88 -0.72 1.47
N LEU A 38 8.52 0.39 2.09
CA LEU A 38 7.20 0.99 1.90
C LEU A 38 7.18 1.72 0.55
N LYS A 39 6.05 1.67 -0.14
CA LYS A 39 5.86 2.33 -1.44
C LYS A 39 4.49 2.98 -1.52
N ILE A 40 4.47 4.17 -2.12
CA ILE A 40 3.29 4.74 -2.77
C ILE A 40 3.48 4.52 -4.26
N GLN A 41 2.54 3.82 -4.88
CA GLN A 41 2.55 3.52 -6.30
C GLN A 41 1.21 3.90 -6.93
N LYS A 42 1.24 4.07 -8.25
CA LYS A 42 0.05 4.24 -9.08
C LYS A 42 0.10 3.21 -10.18
N LYS A 43 -1.02 2.55 -10.45
CA LYS A 43 -1.25 1.89 -11.74
C LYS A 43 -2.26 2.71 -12.51
N ALA A 44 -1.89 3.24 -13.68
CA ALA A 44 -2.78 4.02 -14.53
C ALA A 44 -2.64 3.55 -15.98
N GLY A 45 -3.76 3.21 -16.62
CA GLY A 45 -3.73 2.62 -17.96
C GLY A 45 -2.88 1.35 -18.04
N GLY A 46 -2.80 0.59 -16.94
CA GLY A 46 -2.03 -0.65 -16.85
C GLY A 46 -0.55 -0.47 -16.47
N VAL A 47 -0.04 0.77 -16.46
CA VAL A 47 1.37 1.06 -16.17
C VAL A 47 1.55 1.34 -14.69
N LEU A 48 2.38 0.52 -14.03
CA LEU A 48 2.73 0.69 -12.62
C LEU A 48 3.93 1.65 -12.48
N THR A 49 3.76 2.70 -11.68
CA THR A 49 4.77 3.72 -11.39
C THR A 49 4.93 3.85 -9.88
N THR A 50 6.16 3.83 -9.38
CA THR A 50 6.46 4.15 -7.98
C THR A 50 6.58 5.67 -7.86
N LEU A 51 5.73 6.28 -7.02
CA LEU A 51 5.73 7.73 -6.78
C LEU A 51 6.66 8.10 -5.63
N SER A 52 6.73 7.25 -4.60
CA SER A 52 7.56 7.46 -3.43
C SER A 52 7.88 6.12 -2.77
N SER A 53 9.06 6.01 -2.16
CA SER A 53 9.46 4.79 -1.46
C SER A 53 10.56 5.05 -0.43
N LYS A 54 10.60 4.22 0.62
CA LYS A 54 11.69 4.21 1.61
C LYS A 54 11.90 2.80 2.16
N ASN A 55 13.11 2.50 2.62
CA ASN A 55 13.39 1.27 3.33
C ASN A 55 12.60 1.23 4.65
N TYR A 56 12.10 0.04 5.00
CA TYR A 56 11.31 -0.14 6.20
C TYR A 56 11.57 -1.53 6.79
N ALA A 57 11.86 -1.56 8.09
CA ALA A 57 12.05 -2.81 8.82
C ALA A 57 10.68 -3.44 9.12
N TRP A 58 10.40 -4.54 8.44
CA TRP A 58 9.16 -5.29 8.63
C TRP A 58 9.42 -6.61 9.34
N THR A 59 8.55 -6.95 10.30
CA THR A 59 8.59 -8.22 11.03
C THR A 59 7.28 -8.97 10.80
N THR A 60 7.36 -10.19 10.28
CA THR A 60 6.19 -11.07 10.12
C THR A 60 5.62 -11.47 11.47
N GLY A 61 4.32 -11.70 11.56
CA GLY A 61 3.63 -12.02 12.81
C GLY A 61 3.31 -10.78 13.67
N THR A 62 3.78 -9.59 13.29
CA THR A 62 3.53 -8.33 13.99
C THR A 62 2.36 -7.57 13.35
N TRP A 63 1.51 -6.98 14.19
CA TRP A 63 0.45 -6.08 13.74
C TRP A 63 0.99 -4.68 13.45
N TYR A 64 0.61 -4.14 12.30
CA TYR A 64 0.89 -2.77 11.87
C TYR A 64 -0.41 -2.03 11.56
N THR A 65 -0.55 -0.82 12.09
CA THR A 65 -1.64 0.11 11.74
C THR A 65 -1.21 0.92 10.52
N MET A 66 -1.68 0.53 9.35
CA MET A 66 -1.44 1.28 8.11
C MET A 66 -2.61 2.20 7.81
N LYS A 67 -2.31 3.42 7.37
CA LYS A 67 -3.30 4.41 6.95
C LYS A 67 -2.84 5.09 5.67
N ALA A 68 -3.69 5.06 4.64
CA ALA A 68 -3.52 5.83 3.43
C ALA A 68 -4.44 7.06 3.49
N VAL A 69 -3.89 8.25 3.27
CA VAL A 69 -4.67 9.50 3.15
C VAL A 69 -4.60 9.96 1.70
N VAL A 70 -5.76 10.20 1.09
CA VAL A 70 -5.92 10.56 -0.32
C VAL A 70 -6.78 11.82 -0.43
N ASN A 71 -6.15 13.00 -0.35
CA ASN A 71 -6.85 14.29 -0.36
C ASN A 71 -6.45 15.13 -1.58
N GLY A 72 -7.37 15.29 -2.54
CA GLY A 72 -7.05 15.94 -3.82
C GLY A 72 -5.92 15.18 -4.53
N SER A 73 -4.79 15.85 -4.80
CA SER A 73 -3.58 15.21 -5.33
C SER A 73 -2.61 14.73 -4.25
N ASN A 74 -2.80 15.11 -2.98
CA ASN A 74 -1.89 14.74 -1.90
C ASN A 74 -2.15 13.29 -1.45
N LEU A 75 -1.08 12.50 -1.42
CA LEU A 75 -1.07 11.10 -1.02
C LEU A 75 -0.14 10.96 0.18
N GLU A 76 -0.62 10.36 1.26
CA GLU A 76 0.19 10.10 2.45
C GLU A 76 0.07 8.64 2.86
N PHE A 77 1.20 8.07 3.24
CA PHE A 77 1.25 6.72 3.79
C PHE A 77 1.78 6.76 5.21
N TRP A 78 0.97 6.29 6.14
CA TRP A 78 1.28 6.26 7.56
C TRP A 78 1.39 4.82 8.04
N VAL A 79 2.35 4.54 8.92
CA VAL A 79 2.48 3.24 9.59
C VAL A 79 2.67 3.49 11.09
N ASN A 80 1.86 2.81 11.91
CA ASN A 80 1.85 2.93 13.37
C ASN A 80 1.75 4.39 13.86
N GLY A 81 0.96 5.21 13.17
CA GLY A 81 0.74 6.62 13.51
C GLY A 81 1.82 7.59 13.02
N ASN A 82 2.92 7.10 12.44
CA ASN A 82 3.97 7.95 11.88
C ASN A 82 3.75 8.17 10.38
N LEU A 83 3.99 9.39 9.90
CA LEU A 83 4.00 9.68 8.46
C LEU A 83 5.28 9.11 7.85
N GLU A 84 5.14 8.09 7.02
CA GLU A 84 6.27 7.39 6.44
C GLU A 84 6.62 7.92 5.05
N LEU A 85 5.62 8.20 4.22
CA LEU A 85 5.79 8.67 2.85
C LEU A 85 4.73 9.71 2.47
N THR A 86 5.12 10.63 1.58
CA THR A 86 4.22 11.53 0.86
C THR A 86 4.49 11.46 -0.64
N ALA A 87 3.47 11.78 -1.43
CA ALA A 87 3.56 11.98 -2.88
C ALA A 87 2.45 12.94 -3.35
N SER A 88 2.62 13.54 -4.53
CA SER A 88 1.56 14.33 -5.18
C SER A 88 1.27 13.76 -6.56
N ASP A 89 0.03 13.35 -6.81
CA ASP A 89 -0.43 12.82 -8.09
C ASP A 89 -1.95 12.96 -8.23
N SER A 90 -2.43 13.31 -9.44
CA SER A 90 -3.85 13.57 -9.71
C SER A 90 -4.43 12.71 -10.84
N SER A 91 -3.73 11.67 -11.27
CA SER A 91 -4.17 10.85 -12.42
C SER A 91 -5.44 10.04 -12.15
N ILE A 92 -5.74 9.72 -10.89
CA ILE A 92 -6.93 8.96 -10.50
C ILE A 92 -7.62 9.75 -9.40
N SER A 93 -8.86 10.20 -9.64
CA SER A 93 -9.56 11.12 -8.74
C SER A 93 -10.54 10.43 -7.79
N SER A 94 -11.05 9.25 -8.16
CA SER A 94 -12.07 8.53 -7.39
C SER A 94 -12.01 7.02 -7.65
N GLY A 95 -12.63 6.26 -6.76
CA GLY A 95 -12.75 4.80 -6.84
C GLY A 95 -12.97 4.20 -5.46
N GLN A 96 -12.95 2.88 -5.38
CA GLN A 96 -13.13 2.14 -4.13
C GLN A 96 -11.83 2.07 -3.32
N ILE A 97 -11.98 1.65 -2.06
CA ILE A 97 -10.87 1.20 -1.23
C ILE A 97 -10.63 -0.29 -1.46
N GLY A 98 -9.40 -0.74 -1.24
CA GLY A 98 -9.04 -2.15 -1.31
C GLY A 98 -8.02 -2.55 -0.25
N LEU A 99 -8.00 -3.83 0.06
CA LEU A 99 -6.96 -4.47 0.86
C LEU A 99 -6.19 -5.39 -0.08
N ASN A 100 -4.86 -5.31 -0.10
CA ASN A 100 -4.06 -6.18 -0.94
C ASN A 100 -3.07 -7.01 -0.14
N ALA A 101 -2.99 -8.27 -0.56
CA ALA A 101 -2.00 -9.24 -0.14
C ALA A 101 -1.55 -9.97 -1.40
N HIS A 102 -0.25 -9.93 -1.69
CA HIS A 102 0.33 -10.61 -2.83
C HIS A 102 1.39 -11.58 -2.33
N ARG A 103 1.20 -12.88 -2.61
CA ARG A 103 2.15 -13.94 -2.19
C ARG A 103 2.48 -13.88 -0.70
N SER A 104 1.43 -13.66 0.10
CA SER A 104 1.51 -13.49 1.54
C SER A 104 0.29 -14.09 2.22
N SER A 105 0.50 -14.68 3.41
CA SER A 105 -0.58 -15.01 4.32
C SER A 105 -0.79 -13.80 5.22
N ALA A 106 -1.92 -13.10 5.04
CA ALA A 106 -2.18 -11.81 5.65
C ALA A 106 -3.53 -11.77 6.38
N LYS A 107 -3.59 -10.95 7.42
CA LYS A 107 -4.78 -10.65 8.21
C LYS A 107 -5.01 -9.14 8.23
N PHE A 108 -6.26 -8.76 8.06
CA PHE A 108 -6.72 -7.38 8.13
C PHE A 108 -7.84 -7.33 9.16
N ASP A 109 -7.81 -6.30 9.98
CA ASP A 109 -8.78 -6.08 11.06
C ASP A 109 -8.86 -4.57 11.32
N ASP A 110 -9.93 -4.13 11.98
CA ASP A 110 -10.23 -2.72 12.28
C ASP A 110 -10.19 -1.81 11.04
N VAL A 111 -10.78 -2.28 9.93
CA VAL A 111 -10.82 -1.56 8.67
C VAL A 111 -11.87 -0.46 8.74
N VAL A 112 -11.42 0.80 8.67
CA VAL A 112 -12.27 2.00 8.72
C VAL A 112 -11.99 2.89 7.51
N VAL A 113 -13.05 3.47 6.95
CA VAL A 113 -13.02 4.47 5.86
C VAL A 113 -13.75 5.71 6.37
N GLN A 114 -13.21 6.90 6.12
CA GLN A 114 -13.72 8.18 6.60
C GLN A 114 -13.81 9.20 5.46
#